data_AF-I8X9L2-F1
#
_entry.id   AF-I8X9L2-F1
#
_cell.length_a   1.000
_cell.length_b   1.000
_cell.length_c   1.000
_cell.angle_alpha   90.00
_cell.angle_beta   90.00
_cell.angle_gamma   90.00
#
_symmetry.space_group_name_H-M   'P 1'
#
loop_
_entity.id
_entity.type
_entity.pdbx_description
1 polymer ?
#
loop_
_entity_poly.entity_id
_entity_poly.type
_entity_poly.pdbx_seq_one_letter_code
_entity_poly.pdbx_strand_id
1 'polypeptide(L)'
;MSREGVQLAINKIADDLLALAAAILEDDTISTNDKVGRNTLRDSALKGDLETTVNAVAGNDPVIKALFNHYVIYLEWTRPPKYKKKPPISVLKDWAAKNGIPTDVDTLYRISYAIWRDGHKGRPIFATIDKELDGLFMGNWADKLFNSIVDDLDNFFNN
;
A
#
# COMPACT_ATOMS: atom_id res chain seq x y z
N MET A 1 -10.46 -29.38 7.73
CA MET A 1 -9.21 -28.61 7.77
C MET A 1 -8.52 -28.73 9.11
N SER A 2 -7.30 -29.27 9.11
CA SER A 2 -6.44 -29.29 10.30
C SER A 2 -6.05 -27.87 10.71
N ARG A 3 -5.66 -27.66 11.98
CA ARG A 3 -5.11 -26.36 12.43
C ARG A 3 -3.92 -25.91 11.57
N GLU A 4 -3.14 -26.86 11.07
CA GLU A 4 -2.00 -26.62 10.19
C GLU A 4 -2.43 -26.12 8.80
N GLY A 5 -3.45 -26.75 8.19
CA GLY A 5 -4.00 -26.30 6.90
C GLY A 5 -4.58 -24.89 6.94
N VAL A 6 -5.28 -24.55 8.03
CA VAL A 6 -5.81 -23.19 8.24
C VAL A 6 -4.66 -22.18 8.37
N GLN A 7 -3.60 -22.51 9.12
CA GLN A 7 -2.45 -21.62 9.27
C GLN A 7 -1.72 -21.42 7.93
N LEU A 8 -1.57 -22.47 7.12
CA LEU A 8 -0.99 -22.38 5.78
C LEU A 8 -1.81 -21.47 4.87
N ALA A 9 -3.13 -21.60 4.89
CA ALA A 9 -4.02 -20.73 4.12
C ALA A 9 -3.90 -19.26 4.54
N ILE A 10 -3.89 -18.98 5.84
CA ILE A 10 -3.71 -17.62 6.37
C ILE A 10 -2.38 -17.03 5.93
N ASN A 11 -1.28 -17.79 6.03
CA ASN A 11 0.04 -17.34 5.61
C ASN A 11 0.05 -17.04 4.10
N LYS A 12 -0.57 -17.90 3.29
CA LYS A 12 -0.63 -17.69 1.84
C LYS A 12 -1.42 -16.45 1.46
N ILE A 13 -2.54 -16.19 2.13
CA ILE A 13 -3.34 -14.97 1.93
C ILE A 13 -2.52 -13.73 2.34
N ALA A 14 -1.75 -13.81 3.43
CA ALA A 14 -0.86 -12.73 3.84
C ALA A 14 0.24 -12.45 2.82
N ASP A 15 0.89 -13.49 2.28
CA ASP A 15 1.89 -13.36 1.22
C ASP A 15 1.31 -12.75 -0.06
N ASP A 16 0.11 -13.18 -0.45
CA ASP A 16 -0.58 -12.65 -1.63
C ASP A 16 -1.00 -11.18 -1.43
N LEU A 17 -1.43 -10.79 -0.22
CA LEU A 17 -1.70 -9.40 0.13
C LEU A 17 -0.44 -8.53 0.02
N LEU A 18 0.70 -9.03 0.53
CA LEU A 18 1.98 -8.33 0.43
C LEU A 18 2.40 -8.15 -1.04
N ALA A 19 2.27 -9.21 -1.83
CA ALA A 19 2.59 -9.22 -3.26
C ALA A 19 1.68 -8.25 -4.04
N LEU A 20 0.38 -8.22 -3.74
CA LEU A 20 -0.57 -7.29 -4.36
C LEU A 20 -0.20 -5.83 -4.05
N ALA A 21 0.03 -5.52 -2.76
CA ALA A 21 0.44 -4.19 -2.35
C ALA A 21 1.74 -3.76 -3.05
N ALA A 22 2.73 -4.65 -3.14
CA ALA A 22 3.97 -4.39 -3.88
C ALA A 22 3.72 -4.16 -5.39
N ALA A 23 2.89 -4.98 -6.03
CA ALA A 23 2.56 -4.86 -7.44
C ALA A 23 1.90 -3.51 -7.77
N ILE A 24 1.00 -3.02 -6.90
CA ILE A 24 0.37 -1.70 -7.05
C ILE A 24 1.39 -0.56 -6.99
N LEU A 25 2.40 -0.67 -6.12
CA LEU A 25 3.50 0.30 -6.05
C LEU A 25 4.40 0.25 -7.30
N GLU A 26 4.45 -0.88 -8.01
CA GLU A 26 5.20 -1.05 -9.26
C GLU A 26 4.43 -0.63 -10.52
N ASP A 27 3.09 -0.60 -10.45
CA ASP A 27 2.19 -0.26 -11.55
C ASP A 27 2.30 1.23 -11.93
N ASP A 28 2.74 1.50 -13.16
CA ASP A 28 2.89 2.85 -13.69
C ASP A 28 1.55 3.59 -13.86
N THR A 29 0.42 2.90 -13.98
CA THR A 29 -0.91 3.53 -14.10
C THR A 29 -1.41 4.12 -12.79
N ILE A 30 -0.89 3.63 -11.66
CA ILE A 30 -1.28 4.05 -10.30
C ILE A 30 -0.18 4.90 -9.66
N SER A 31 1.07 4.47 -9.83
CA SER A 31 2.20 4.96 -9.04
C SER A 31 3.04 6.03 -9.74
N THR A 32 2.75 6.34 -11.00
CA THR A 32 3.39 7.45 -11.72
C THR A 32 3.11 8.79 -11.03
N ASN A 33 4.17 9.58 -10.88
CA ASN A 33 4.05 10.98 -10.48
C ASN A 33 4.04 11.84 -11.73
N ASP A 34 2.90 12.43 -12.04
CA ASP A 34 2.66 13.28 -13.22
C ASP A 34 3.70 14.39 -13.39
N LYS A 35 4.28 14.90 -12.29
CA LYS A 35 5.25 16.00 -12.34
C LYS A 35 6.61 15.59 -12.90
N VAL A 36 6.97 14.32 -12.75
CA VAL A 36 8.27 13.78 -13.19
C VAL A 36 8.12 12.71 -14.27
N GLY A 37 6.89 12.36 -14.65
CA GLY A 37 6.59 11.43 -15.74
C GLY A 37 7.11 10.01 -15.53
N ARG A 38 7.35 9.61 -14.26
CA ARG A 38 7.84 8.27 -13.92
C ARG A 38 7.23 7.78 -12.61
N ASN A 39 7.22 6.46 -12.43
CA ASN A 39 6.88 5.82 -11.16
C ASN A 39 7.95 6.11 -10.11
N THR A 40 7.54 6.75 -9.03
CA THR A 40 8.42 7.10 -7.91
C THR A 40 8.25 6.18 -6.70
N LEU A 41 7.38 5.17 -6.79
CA LEU A 41 7.08 4.23 -5.71
C LEU A 41 7.78 2.88 -5.87
N ARG A 42 8.10 2.48 -7.10
CA ARG A 42 8.81 1.24 -7.44
C ARG A 42 10.06 0.97 -6.59
N ASP A 43 10.86 2.02 -6.36
CA ASP A 43 12.12 1.95 -5.59
C ASP A 43 12.06 2.83 -4.33
N SER A 44 10.85 3.09 -3.83
CA SER A 44 10.64 3.96 -2.68
C SER A 44 10.78 3.22 -1.36
N ALA A 45 11.10 3.97 -0.30
CA ALA A 45 11.03 3.47 1.06
C ALA A 45 9.64 2.93 1.42
N LEU A 46 8.56 3.44 0.80
CA LEU A 46 7.22 2.91 1.01
C LEU A 46 7.09 1.43 0.64
N LYS A 47 7.75 1.01 -0.45
CA LYS A 47 7.79 -0.39 -0.86
C LYS A 47 8.76 -1.19 0.01
N GLY A 48 9.92 -0.60 0.33
CA GLY A 48 10.94 -1.25 1.15
C GLY A 48 10.50 -1.53 2.59
N ASP A 49 9.63 -0.67 3.13
CA ASP A 49 9.10 -0.77 4.49
C ASP A 49 7.73 -1.49 4.53
N LEU A 50 7.26 -2.03 3.41
CA LEU A 50 5.99 -2.74 3.35
C LEU A 50 6.11 -4.09 4.05
N GLU A 51 5.22 -4.34 5.01
CA GLU A 51 5.20 -5.60 5.75
C GLU A 51 3.77 -6.09 5.96
N THR A 52 3.62 -7.40 6.16
CA THR A 52 2.35 -8.01 6.54
C THR A 52 2.42 -8.59 7.93
N THR A 53 1.35 -8.39 8.70
CA THR A 53 1.21 -8.98 10.04
C THR A 53 -0.06 -9.81 10.10
N VAL A 54 0.06 -10.98 10.70
CA VAL A 54 -1.07 -11.88 10.98
C VAL A 54 -1.29 -11.88 12.49
N ASN A 55 -2.48 -11.46 12.91
CA ASN A 55 -2.88 -11.54 14.31
C ASN A 55 -3.94 -12.62 14.45
N ALA A 56 -3.55 -13.76 15.00
CA ALA A 56 -4.46 -14.83 15.38
C ALA A 56 -4.63 -14.81 16.90
N VAL A 57 -5.75 -14.27 17.39
CA VAL A 57 -6.13 -14.41 18.80
C VAL A 57 -6.94 -15.70 18.92
N ALA A 58 -6.59 -16.56 19.87
CA ALA A 58 -7.30 -17.82 20.10
C ALA A 58 -8.82 -17.57 20.27
N GLY A 59 -9.62 -18.17 19.39
CA GLY A 59 -11.09 -18.06 19.39
C GLY A 59 -11.67 -16.93 18.54
N ASN A 60 -10.85 -16.12 17.88
CA ASN A 60 -11.30 -15.07 16.96
C ASN A 60 -10.86 -15.35 15.52
N ASP A 61 -11.52 -14.68 14.58
CA ASP A 61 -11.13 -14.67 13.18
C ASP A 61 -9.72 -14.10 12.99
N PRO A 62 -8.88 -14.70 12.13
CA PRO A 62 -7.55 -14.19 11.86
C PRO A 62 -7.63 -12.82 11.17
N VAL A 63 -6.85 -11.85 11.67
CA VAL A 63 -6.75 -10.52 11.07
C VAL A 63 -5.40 -10.39 10.37
N ILE A 64 -5.44 -10.27 9.04
CA ILE A 64 -4.27 -10.04 8.19
C ILE A 64 -4.20 -8.54 7.88
N LYS A 65 -3.04 -7.93 8.08
CA LYS A 65 -2.82 -6.49 7.84
C LYS A 65 -1.61 -6.29 6.95
N ALA A 66 -1.73 -5.42 5.94
CA ALA A 66 -0.59 -4.80 5.28
C ALA A 66 -0.28 -3.46 5.96
N LEU A 67 0.96 -3.27 6.37
CA LEU A 67 1.43 -2.07 7.05
C LEU A 67 2.30 -1.27 6.09
N PHE A 68 1.90 -0.02 5.89
CA PHE A 68 2.64 0.96 5.10
C PHE A 68 3.27 1.97 6.06
N ASN A 69 4.45 2.47 5.70
CA ASN A 69 4.99 3.62 6.40
C ASN A 69 4.04 4.83 6.25
N HIS A 70 4.10 5.76 7.22
CA HIS A 70 3.15 6.88 7.32
C HIS A 70 3.14 7.79 6.08
N TYR A 71 4.17 7.73 5.23
CA TYR A 71 4.27 8.53 4.02
C TYR A 71 3.11 8.28 3.05
N VAL A 72 2.51 7.08 3.06
CA VAL A 72 1.37 6.70 2.20
C VAL A 72 0.22 7.71 2.28
N ILE A 73 -0.05 8.28 3.45
CA ILE A 73 -1.13 9.25 3.66
C ILE A 73 -0.93 10.49 2.80
N TYR A 74 0.31 10.96 2.66
CA TYR A 74 0.62 12.12 1.84
C TYR A 74 0.54 11.81 0.34
N LEU A 75 0.65 10.54 -0.04
CA LEU A 75 0.55 10.13 -1.44
C LEU A 75 -0.90 9.96 -1.87
N GLU A 76 -1.76 9.46 -0.99
CA GLU A 76 -3.22 9.35 -1.16
C GLU A 76 -3.91 10.72 -1.14
N TRP A 77 -3.33 11.68 -0.43
CA TRP A 77 -3.95 12.97 -0.26
C TRP A 77 -3.90 13.80 -1.55
N THR A 78 -5.08 14.23 -2.01
CA THR A 78 -5.18 15.24 -3.06
C THR A 78 -5.10 16.63 -2.44
N ARG A 79 -4.09 17.41 -2.84
CA ARG A 79 -3.98 18.84 -2.52
C ARG A 79 -4.39 19.68 -3.72
N PRO A 80 -5.53 20.39 -3.67
CA PRO A 80 -5.90 21.32 -4.74
C PRO A 80 -4.89 22.46 -4.94
N PRO A 81 -4.78 23.02 -6.14
CA PRO A 81 -4.07 24.27 -6.39
C PRO A 81 -4.52 25.38 -5.44
N LYS A 82 -3.55 26.13 -4.90
CA LYS A 82 -3.72 27.23 -3.95
C LYS A 82 -4.53 26.86 -2.70
N TYR A 83 -4.53 25.59 -2.30
CA TYR A 83 -5.26 25.12 -1.11
C TYR A 83 -4.63 25.63 0.19
N LYS A 84 -5.44 26.30 1.01
CA LYS A 84 -5.09 26.85 2.33
C LYS A 84 -3.75 27.60 2.29
N LYS A 85 -2.96 27.51 3.36
CA LYS A 85 -1.63 28.12 3.48
C LYS A 85 -0.59 27.31 2.73
N LYS A 86 0.37 28.02 2.16
CA LYS A 86 1.60 27.47 1.60
C LYS A 86 2.35 26.62 2.64
N PRO A 87 2.96 25.47 2.27
CA PRO A 87 3.78 24.69 3.19
C PRO A 87 4.89 25.53 3.83
N PRO A 88 5.14 25.44 5.15
CA PRO A 88 6.28 26.13 5.75
C PRO A 88 7.60 25.72 5.07
N ILE A 89 8.51 26.67 4.83
CA ILE A 89 9.81 26.32 4.22
C ILE A 89 10.67 25.48 5.19
N SER A 90 10.43 25.59 6.50
CA SER A 90 11.14 24.83 7.53
C SER A 90 10.97 23.33 7.37
N VAL A 91 9.77 22.86 6.98
CA VAL A 91 9.50 21.42 6.81
C VAL A 91 10.12 20.84 5.53
N LEU A 92 10.61 21.69 4.62
CA LEU A 92 11.25 21.26 3.37
C LEU A 92 12.76 21.08 3.50
N LYS A 93 13.37 21.55 4.59
CA LYS A 93 14.82 21.63 4.73
C LYS A 93 15.48 20.25 4.70
N ASP A 94 14.98 19.32 5.51
CA ASP A 94 15.55 17.98 5.63
C ASP A 94 15.36 17.17 4.34
N TRP A 95 14.18 17.30 3.71
CA TRP A 95 13.91 16.70 2.41
C TRP A 95 14.82 17.27 1.32
N ALA A 96 15.01 18.59 1.25
CA ALA A 96 15.88 19.22 0.27
C ALA A 96 17.34 18.77 0.45
N ALA A 97 17.84 18.77 1.68
CA ALA A 97 19.19 18.30 2.01
C ALA A 97 19.40 16.83 1.59
N LYS A 98 18.46 15.95 1.93
CA LYS A 98 18.52 14.52 1.57
C LYS A 98 18.56 14.28 0.05
N ASN A 99 17.99 15.20 -0.73
CA ASN A 99 17.94 15.10 -2.19
C ASN A 99 19.01 15.96 -2.90
N GLY A 100 19.99 16.51 -2.16
CA GLY A 100 21.04 17.36 -2.75
C GLY A 100 20.53 18.69 -3.30
N ILE A 101 19.36 19.15 -2.86
CA ILE A 101 18.74 20.40 -3.27
C ILE A 101 19.22 21.52 -2.32
N PRO A 102 19.61 22.70 -2.83
CA PRO A 102 19.98 23.84 -1.99
C PRO A 102 18.92 24.16 -0.94
N THR A 103 19.36 24.35 0.31
CA THR A 103 18.48 24.61 1.45
C THR A 103 18.39 26.09 1.82
N ASP A 104 18.77 26.98 0.90
CA ASP A 104 18.64 28.42 1.09
C ASP A 104 17.17 28.86 1.06
N VAL A 105 16.89 30.03 1.65
CA VAL A 105 15.52 30.51 1.84
C VAL A 105 14.79 30.71 0.51
N ASP A 106 15.49 31.18 -0.54
CA ASP A 106 14.88 31.43 -1.85
C ASP A 106 14.48 30.11 -2.52
N THR A 107 15.39 29.13 -2.57
CA THR A 107 15.11 27.80 -3.12
C THR A 107 13.94 27.13 -2.40
N LEU A 108 13.97 27.08 -1.06
CA LEU A 108 12.88 26.47 -0.28
C LEU A 108 11.56 27.25 -0.44
N TYR A 109 11.62 28.58 -0.56
CA TYR A 109 10.43 29.40 -0.84
C TYR A 109 9.82 29.06 -2.19
N ARG A 110 10.62 28.91 -3.24
CA ARG A 110 10.17 28.55 -4.59
C ARG A 110 9.54 27.17 -4.63
N ILE A 111 10.17 26.17 -4.00
CA ILE A 111 9.61 24.82 -3.89
C ILE A 111 8.26 24.86 -3.18
N SER A 112 8.22 25.51 -2.02
CA SER A 112 6.99 25.64 -1.25
C SER A 112 5.88 26.37 -2.02
N TYR A 113 6.24 27.43 -2.77
CA TYR A 113 5.31 28.16 -3.62
C TYR A 113 4.79 27.30 -4.77
N ALA A 114 5.64 26.50 -5.43
CA ALA A 114 5.22 25.58 -6.48
C ALA A 114 4.26 24.50 -5.94
N ILE A 115 4.55 23.92 -4.78
CA ILE A 115 3.64 22.93 -4.14
C ILE A 115 2.28 23.56 -3.85
N TRP A 116 2.25 24.80 -3.33
CA TRP A 116 1.00 25.52 -3.07
C TRP A 116 0.28 25.90 -4.37
N ARG A 117 0.99 26.49 -5.34
CA ARG A 117 0.44 26.98 -6.60
C ARG A 117 -0.18 25.86 -7.41
N ASP A 118 0.53 24.74 -7.56
CA ASP A 118 0.16 23.67 -8.48
C ASP A 118 -0.65 22.56 -7.80
N GLY A 119 -0.54 22.42 -6.47
CA GLY A 119 -1.12 21.29 -5.77
C GLY A 119 -0.51 19.95 -6.20
N HIS A 120 -1.20 18.85 -5.91
CA HIS A 120 -0.93 17.52 -6.45
C HIS A 120 -2.19 16.66 -6.34
N LYS A 121 -2.32 15.70 -7.26
CA LYS A 121 -3.35 14.67 -7.19
C LYS A 121 -2.84 13.52 -6.33
N GLY A 122 -3.70 13.01 -5.47
CA GLY A 122 -3.43 11.79 -4.71
C GLY A 122 -3.42 10.56 -5.63
N ARG A 123 -2.62 9.57 -5.27
CA ARG A 123 -2.54 8.27 -5.93
C ARG A 123 -3.42 7.27 -5.15
N PRO A 124 -4.36 6.58 -5.80
CA PRO A 124 -5.38 5.77 -5.13
C PRO A 124 -4.87 4.36 -4.75
N ILE A 125 -3.80 4.28 -3.97
CA ILE A 125 -3.15 3.01 -3.58
C ILE A 125 -4.14 2.11 -2.81
N PHE A 126 -4.75 2.60 -1.73
CA PHE A 126 -5.66 1.81 -0.88
C PHE A 126 -6.95 1.46 -1.59
N ALA A 127 -7.56 2.41 -2.30
CA ALA A 127 -8.77 2.13 -3.06
C ALA A 127 -8.52 1.07 -4.15
N THR A 128 -7.32 1.04 -4.74
CA THR A 128 -6.96 -0.04 -5.68
C THR A 128 -6.69 -1.36 -4.96
N ILE A 129 -6.00 -1.36 -3.81
CA ILE A 129 -5.80 -2.58 -3.01
C ILE A 129 -7.15 -3.21 -2.64
N ASP A 130 -8.10 -2.43 -2.12
CA ASP A 130 -9.41 -2.92 -1.71
C ASP A 130 -10.15 -3.59 -2.88
N LYS A 131 -10.17 -2.91 -4.04
CA LYS A 131 -10.81 -3.44 -5.25
C LYS A 131 -10.17 -4.75 -5.73
N GLU A 132 -8.84 -4.82 -5.76
CA GLU A 132 -8.14 -6.02 -6.24
C GLU A 132 -8.25 -7.18 -5.22
N LEU A 133 -8.29 -6.88 -3.91
CA LEU A 133 -8.52 -7.88 -2.86
C LEU A 133 -9.89 -8.51 -2.96
N ASP A 134 -10.94 -7.73 -3.21
CA ASP A 134 -12.29 -8.26 -3.43
C ASP A 134 -12.30 -9.27 -4.60
N GLY A 135 -11.56 -8.94 -5.67
CA GLY A 135 -11.37 -9.82 -6.83
C GLY A 135 -10.65 -11.13 -6.48
N LEU A 136 -9.55 -11.05 -5.73
CA LEU A 136 -8.79 -12.24 -5.29
C LEU A 136 -9.59 -13.13 -4.34
N PHE A 137 -10.35 -12.54 -3.43
CA PHE A 137 -11.16 -13.29 -2.50
C PHE A 137 -12.28 -14.04 -3.23
N MET A 138 -13.07 -13.33 -4.04
CA MET A 138 -14.23 -13.91 -4.72
C MET A 138 -13.85 -14.84 -5.88
N GLY A 139 -12.77 -14.55 -6.61
CA GLY A 139 -12.41 -15.28 -7.82
C GLY A 139 -11.36 -16.37 -7.64
N ASN A 140 -10.79 -16.54 -6.44
CA ASN A 140 -9.67 -17.46 -6.24
C ASN A 140 -9.67 -18.10 -4.86
N TRP A 141 -9.55 -17.30 -3.79
CA TRP A 141 -9.36 -17.85 -2.45
C TRP A 141 -10.61 -18.58 -1.94
N ALA A 142 -11.81 -18.03 -2.17
CA ALA A 142 -13.07 -18.64 -1.75
C ALA A 142 -13.25 -20.05 -2.33
N ASP A 143 -13.05 -20.21 -3.65
CA ASP A 143 -13.17 -21.49 -4.33
C ASP A 143 -12.13 -22.50 -3.85
N LYS A 144 -10.87 -22.07 -3.68
CA LYS A 144 -9.80 -22.94 -3.15
C LYS A 144 -10.07 -23.41 -1.73
N LEU A 145 -10.53 -22.51 -0.86
CA LEU A 145 -10.91 -22.85 0.51
C LEU A 145 -12.10 -23.81 0.52
N PHE A 146 -13.11 -23.56 -0.29
CA PHE A 146 -14.28 -24.43 -0.40
C PHE A 146 -13.89 -25.84 -0.85
N ASN A 147 -13.14 -25.96 -1.95
CA ASN A 147 -12.68 -27.25 -2.46
C ASN A 147 -11.83 -28.00 -1.43
N SER A 148 -10.91 -27.30 -0.76
CA SER A 148 -10.10 -27.92 0.29
C SER A 148 -10.94 -28.41 1.49
N ILE A 149 -12.02 -27.72 1.84
CA ILE A 149 -12.94 -28.17 2.90
C ILE A 149 -13.71 -29.41 2.44
N VAL A 150 -14.19 -29.42 1.20
CA VAL A 150 -14.92 -30.58 0.62
C VAL A 150 -14.00 -31.80 0.57
N ASP A 151 -12.78 -31.66 0.05
CA ASP A 151 -11.79 -32.74 -0.03
C ASP A 151 -11.47 -33.32 1.36
N ASP A 152 -11.34 -32.46 2.38
CA ASP A 152 -11.12 -32.89 3.76
C ASP A 152 -12.32 -33.66 4.33
N LEU A 153 -13.55 -33.21 4.03
CA LEU A 153 -14.77 -33.88 4.49
C LEU A 153 -14.93 -35.24 3.80
N ASP A 154 -14.71 -35.31 2.48
CA ASP A 154 -14.77 -36.55 1.73
C ASP A 154 -13.75 -37.56 2.24
N ASN A 155 -12.52 -37.12 2.52
CA ASN A 155 -11.49 -37.97 3.10
C ASN A 155 -11.83 -38.43 4.52
N PHE A 156 -12.55 -37.63 5.31
CA PHE A 156 -12.94 -37.97 6.67
C PHE A 156 -14.09 -38.98 6.73
N PHE A 157 -15.05 -38.91 5.79
CA PHE A 157 -16.22 -39.79 5.77
C PHE A 157 -16.05 -41.06 4.93
N ASN A 158 -15.15 -41.06 3.94
CA ASN A 158 -14.93 -42.19 3.04
C ASN A 158 -13.65 -43.00 3.31
N ASN A 159 -12.87 -42.62 4.34
CA ASN A 159 -11.82 -43.45 4.94
C ASN A 159 -12.12 -43.72 6.41
#